data_AF-A0A5R8ZN74-F1
#
_entry.id   AF-A0A5R8ZN74-F1
#
_cell.length_a   1.000
_cell.length_b   1.000
_cell.length_c   1.000
_cell.angle_alpha   90.00
_cell.angle_beta   90.00
_cell.angle_gamma   90.00
#
_symmetry.space_group_name_H-M   'P 1'
#
loop_
_entity.id
_entity.type
_entity.pdbx_description
1 polymer ?
#
loop_
_entity_poly.entity_id
_entity_poly.type
_entity_poly.pdbx_seq_one_letter_code
_entity_poly.pdbx_strand_id
1 'polypeptide(L)'
;MTTYYDPRAARTVAGAEAETRRAQAEALRAETALRLQRERREMEREDLQERRRDKAQRRAAKAHRRAERRTAIRSTVTGLASAARSRAHSFVAAAAMGSPMFIAWGGQLAFATEVMHLGAAAPTLPVAMEGSVLYTAYLTHQAIDRGLPTGRYRLLTWTMAGNAAGMNLWHQVDKLATAADPLAGLQVGAIYAVSSLLGIVLWELNAGLKRQVASRRSGAEIRGAAWRRLRYPRLSWAAASIRAAQGCSIDEAWSAAWIDRYGVGPDAPRRDRRVARRVLRHQSRADRAAAKDGLLSIVDGSIVRADAAPMPPAAREAGERAIAEFRAWQAGGHLPVPPPVESIEPPRLDVPRIPWPAATSEVVSIEPGPIDRDTETSAPRPAPAAAGRSSRPQGEARSIEAAPVRRSIDEHRAALAAAIEAGSIEAQPSAEAIRKTLRCSPSTARQLRDELAEGGAAA
;
A
#
# COMPACT_ATOMS: atom_id res chain seq x y z
N MET A 1 -110.78 -94.94 17.83
CA MET A 1 -110.84 -93.46 17.77
C MET A 1 -110.03 -93.01 16.57
N THR A 2 -110.72 -92.75 15.47
CA THR A 2 -110.17 -92.24 14.21
C THR A 2 -109.88 -90.76 14.37
N THR A 3 -108.60 -90.39 14.44
CA THR A 3 -108.14 -89.00 14.46
C THR A 3 -108.53 -88.35 13.13
N TYR A 4 -109.53 -87.47 13.17
CA TYR A 4 -109.96 -86.68 12.02
C TYR A 4 -108.80 -85.74 11.64
N TYR A 5 -108.04 -86.13 10.63
CA TYR A 5 -107.01 -85.28 10.03
C TYR A 5 -107.74 -84.23 9.20
N ASP A 6 -107.91 -83.02 9.74
CA ASP A 6 -108.48 -81.91 8.99
C ASP A 6 -107.37 -81.29 8.10
N PRO A 7 -107.41 -81.51 6.78
CA PRO A 7 -106.40 -80.98 5.87
C PRO A 7 -106.39 -79.45 5.81
N ARG A 8 -107.42 -78.76 6.33
CA ARG A 8 -107.43 -77.30 6.45
C ARG A 8 -106.57 -76.81 7.61
N ALA A 9 -106.59 -77.49 8.75
CA ALA A 9 -105.74 -77.18 9.90
C ALA A 9 -104.24 -77.42 9.59
N ALA A 10 -103.90 -78.45 8.82
CA ALA A 10 -102.53 -78.67 8.37
C ALA A 10 -102.00 -77.54 7.47
N ARG A 11 -102.87 -76.95 6.62
CA ARG A 11 -102.48 -75.82 5.75
C ARG A 11 -102.29 -74.52 6.52
N THR A 12 -103.10 -74.25 7.54
CA THR A 12 -102.95 -73.05 8.36
C THR A 12 -101.69 -73.11 9.23
N VAL A 13 -101.39 -74.28 9.81
CA VAL A 13 -100.12 -74.49 10.55
C VAL A 13 -98.91 -74.39 9.62
N ALA A 14 -98.96 -75.00 8.43
CA ALA A 14 -97.88 -74.88 7.45
C ALA A 14 -97.68 -73.43 6.95
N GLY A 15 -98.76 -72.66 6.81
CA GLY A 15 -98.70 -71.23 6.49
C GLY A 15 -98.03 -70.41 7.59
N ALA A 16 -98.42 -70.62 8.85
CA ALA A 16 -97.82 -69.96 10.00
C ALA A 16 -96.34 -70.34 10.20
N GLU A 17 -95.97 -71.59 9.96
CA GLU A 17 -94.57 -72.03 9.98
C GLU A 17 -93.75 -71.42 8.84
N ALA A 18 -94.34 -71.27 7.65
CA ALA A 18 -93.68 -70.60 6.54
C ALA A 18 -93.47 -69.11 6.81
N GLU A 19 -94.44 -68.44 7.43
CA GLU A 19 -94.32 -67.03 7.84
C GLU A 19 -93.29 -66.83 8.95
N THR A 20 -93.26 -67.68 9.97
CA THR A 20 -92.24 -67.61 11.02
C THR A 20 -90.83 -67.87 10.47
N ARG A 21 -90.66 -68.82 9.55
CA ARG A 21 -89.37 -69.03 8.86
C ARG A 21 -88.96 -67.85 7.97
N ARG A 22 -89.91 -67.20 7.29
CA ARG A 22 -89.65 -65.98 6.52
C ARG A 22 -89.23 -64.82 7.42
N ALA A 23 -89.95 -64.60 8.52
CA ALA A 23 -89.63 -63.58 9.50
C ALA A 23 -88.24 -63.80 10.14
N GLN A 24 -87.90 -65.05 10.48
CA GLN A 24 -86.57 -65.41 10.99
C GLN A 24 -85.47 -65.20 9.94
N ALA A 25 -85.72 -65.58 8.68
CA ALA A 25 -84.76 -65.36 7.61
C ALA A 25 -84.54 -63.86 7.32
N GLU A 26 -85.59 -63.04 7.39
CA GLU A 26 -85.50 -61.58 7.25
C GLU A 26 -84.77 -60.94 8.44
N ALA A 27 -85.04 -61.38 9.66
CA ALA A 27 -84.32 -60.94 10.85
C ALA A 27 -82.82 -61.25 10.77
N LEU A 28 -82.45 -62.46 10.36
CA LEU A 28 -81.05 -62.86 10.16
C LEU A 28 -80.36 -62.06 9.04
N ARG A 29 -81.07 -61.76 7.94
CA ARG A 29 -80.55 -60.90 6.88
C ARG A 29 -80.32 -59.47 7.37
N ALA A 30 -81.25 -58.93 8.15
CA ALA A 30 -81.12 -57.58 8.72
C ALA A 30 -79.97 -57.49 9.72
N GLU A 31 -79.81 -58.49 10.59
CA GLU A 31 -78.71 -58.55 11.56
C GLU A 31 -77.35 -58.70 10.87
N THR A 32 -77.26 -59.58 9.88
CA THR A 32 -76.03 -59.79 9.09
C THR A 32 -75.66 -58.51 8.33
N ALA A 33 -76.64 -57.81 7.74
CA ALA A 33 -76.42 -56.54 7.06
C ALA A 33 -75.90 -55.45 8.01
N LEU A 34 -76.46 -55.34 9.22
CA LEU A 34 -76.00 -54.39 10.23
C LEU A 34 -74.59 -54.72 10.73
N ARG A 35 -74.28 -56.01 10.94
CA ARG A 35 -72.94 -56.45 11.34
C ARG A 35 -71.89 -56.10 10.29
N LEU A 36 -72.14 -56.44 9.03
CA LEU A 36 -71.25 -56.08 7.92
C LEU A 36 -71.07 -54.57 7.78
N GLN A 37 -72.12 -53.78 8.02
CA GLN A 37 -72.02 -52.32 7.99
C GLN A 37 -71.17 -51.76 9.13
N ARG A 38 -71.24 -52.34 10.34
CA ARG A 38 -70.39 -51.96 11.48
C ARG A 38 -68.93 -52.29 11.21
N GLU A 39 -68.65 -53.51 10.76
CA GLU A 39 -67.29 -53.96 10.43
C GLU A 39 -66.66 -53.08 9.32
N ARG A 40 -67.43 -52.71 8.28
CA ARG A 40 -66.95 -51.76 7.24
C ARG A 40 -66.61 -50.38 7.80
N ARG A 41 -67.42 -49.85 8.71
CA ARG A 41 -67.17 -48.53 9.34
C ARG A 41 -65.97 -48.56 10.28
N GLU A 42 -65.73 -49.69 10.96
CA GLU A 42 -64.56 -49.86 11.83
C GLU A 42 -63.28 -49.92 11.00
N MET A 43 -63.24 -50.75 9.95
CA MET A 43 -62.11 -50.80 9.02
C MET A 43 -61.82 -49.44 8.39
N GLU A 44 -62.85 -48.69 7.96
CA GLU A 44 -62.65 -47.34 7.39
C GLU A 44 -62.07 -46.35 8.42
N ARG A 45 -62.46 -46.46 9.69
CA ARG A 45 -61.89 -45.63 10.77
C ARG A 45 -60.44 -45.98 11.04
N GLU A 46 -60.09 -47.26 11.04
CA GLU A 46 -58.71 -47.73 11.22
C GLU A 46 -57.82 -47.26 10.07
N ASP A 47 -58.26 -47.43 8.82
CA ASP A 47 -57.56 -46.94 7.62
C ASP A 47 -57.33 -45.42 7.67
N LEU A 48 -58.34 -44.65 8.11
CA LEU A 48 -58.22 -43.20 8.25
C LEU A 48 -57.23 -42.81 9.36
N GLN A 49 -57.20 -43.56 10.47
CA GLN A 49 -56.24 -43.33 11.55
C GLN A 49 -54.82 -43.66 11.10
N GLU A 50 -54.61 -44.77 10.42
CA GLU A 50 -53.30 -45.17 9.90
C GLU A 50 -52.78 -44.15 8.88
N ARG A 51 -53.62 -43.73 7.92
CA ARG A 51 -53.27 -42.67 6.96
C ARG A 51 -52.93 -41.35 7.64
N ARG A 52 -53.57 -41.01 8.77
CA ARG A 52 -53.24 -39.80 9.56
C ARG A 52 -51.90 -39.94 10.27
N ARG A 53 -51.60 -41.10 10.86
CA ARG A 53 -50.32 -41.38 11.51
C ARG A 53 -49.18 -41.34 10.50
N ASP A 54 -49.35 -41.97 9.35
CA ASP A 54 -48.36 -41.95 8.26
C ASP A 54 -48.09 -40.54 7.74
N LYS A 55 -49.14 -39.75 7.53
CA LYS A 55 -48.99 -38.34 7.12
C LYS A 55 -48.27 -37.51 8.19
N ALA A 56 -48.57 -37.74 9.47
CA ALA A 56 -47.91 -37.05 10.58
C ALA A 56 -46.42 -37.42 10.66
N GLN A 57 -46.09 -38.71 10.59
CA GLN A 57 -44.70 -39.19 10.60
C GLN A 57 -43.91 -38.65 9.40
N ARG A 58 -44.48 -38.67 8.19
CA ARG A 58 -43.83 -38.09 7.00
C ARG A 58 -43.60 -36.59 7.13
N ARG A 59 -44.53 -35.85 7.76
CA ARG A 59 -44.37 -34.41 8.03
C ARG A 59 -43.29 -34.15 9.07
N ALA A 60 -43.25 -34.92 10.16
CA ALA A 60 -42.23 -34.82 11.20
C ALA A 60 -40.83 -35.13 10.63
N ALA A 61 -40.67 -36.20 9.86
CA ALA A 61 -39.41 -36.56 9.20
C ALA A 61 -38.95 -35.47 8.22
N LYS A 62 -39.87 -34.89 7.43
CA LYS A 62 -39.56 -33.75 6.55
C LYS A 62 -39.15 -32.50 7.33
N ALA A 63 -39.80 -32.22 8.47
CA ALA A 63 -39.45 -31.10 9.34
C ALA A 63 -38.06 -31.28 9.96
N HIS A 64 -37.74 -32.49 10.43
CA HIS A 64 -36.43 -32.83 10.98
C HIS A 64 -35.31 -32.64 9.94
N ARG A 65 -35.47 -33.22 8.74
CA ARG A 65 -34.50 -33.05 7.64
C ARG A 65 -34.32 -31.59 7.23
N ARG A 66 -35.39 -30.77 7.28
CA ARG A 66 -35.31 -29.33 7.01
C ARG A 66 -34.58 -28.59 8.14
N ALA A 67 -34.80 -28.97 9.40
CA ALA A 67 -34.10 -28.41 10.54
C ALA A 67 -32.60 -28.73 10.49
N GLU A 68 -32.23 -29.99 10.22
CA GLU A 68 -30.83 -30.42 10.03
C GLU A 68 -30.15 -29.72 8.87
N ARG A 69 -30.82 -29.57 7.72
CA ARG A 69 -30.29 -28.78 6.61
C ARG A 69 -30.08 -27.32 6.99
N ARG A 70 -31.01 -26.72 7.74
CA ARG A 70 -30.89 -25.33 8.21
C ARG A 70 -29.78 -25.15 9.23
N THR A 71 -29.56 -26.09 10.15
CA THR A 71 -28.47 -26.05 11.13
C THR A 71 -27.13 -26.27 10.46
N ALA A 72 -27.02 -27.22 9.52
CA ALA A 72 -25.82 -27.43 8.70
C ALA A 72 -25.45 -26.18 7.89
N ILE A 73 -26.42 -25.60 7.15
CA ILE A 73 -26.21 -24.35 6.40
C ILE A 73 -25.87 -23.19 7.33
N ARG A 74 -26.51 -23.06 8.49
CA ARG A 74 -26.15 -22.01 9.45
C ARG A 74 -24.74 -22.19 9.97
N SER A 75 -24.30 -23.41 10.28
CA SER A 75 -22.95 -23.67 10.79
C SER A 75 -21.87 -23.40 9.74
N THR A 76 -22.11 -23.70 8.47
CA THR A 76 -21.20 -23.35 7.38
C THR A 76 -21.20 -21.86 7.11
N VAL A 77 -22.37 -21.21 7.12
CA VAL A 77 -22.49 -19.75 6.95
C VAL A 77 -21.88 -18.98 8.12
N THR A 78 -22.03 -19.43 9.37
CA THR A 78 -21.41 -18.76 10.53
C THR A 78 -19.90 -18.99 10.57
N GLY A 79 -19.40 -20.16 10.16
CA GLY A 79 -17.98 -20.42 9.96
C GLY A 79 -17.37 -19.58 8.84
N LEU A 80 -18.07 -19.45 7.71
CA LEU A 80 -17.69 -18.54 6.62
C LEU A 80 -17.77 -17.07 7.05
N ALA A 81 -18.79 -16.68 7.81
CA ALA A 81 -18.97 -15.31 8.28
C ALA A 81 -17.92 -14.91 9.32
N SER A 82 -17.50 -15.82 10.21
CA SER A 82 -16.42 -15.57 11.17
C SER A 82 -15.05 -15.53 10.50
N ALA A 83 -14.79 -16.42 9.53
CA ALA A 83 -13.62 -16.37 8.68
C ALA A 83 -13.62 -15.11 7.78
N ALA A 84 -14.79 -14.68 7.30
CA ALA A 84 -14.94 -13.46 6.52
C ALA A 84 -14.80 -12.20 7.37
N ARG A 85 -15.24 -12.20 8.63
CA ARG A 85 -15.09 -11.05 9.54
C ARG A 85 -13.63 -10.84 9.95
N SER A 86 -12.90 -11.92 10.24
CA SER A 86 -11.45 -11.87 10.48
C SER A 86 -10.64 -11.50 9.23
N ARG A 87 -11.17 -11.78 8.04
CA ARG A 87 -10.57 -11.41 6.74
C ARG A 87 -11.27 -10.25 6.05
N ALA A 88 -12.13 -9.50 6.75
CA ALA A 88 -12.99 -8.50 6.10
C ALA A 88 -12.16 -7.45 5.38
N HIS A 89 -11.05 -7.04 5.99
CA HIS A 89 -10.08 -6.15 5.37
C HIS A 89 -9.47 -6.73 4.08
N SER A 90 -9.19 -8.04 4.06
CA SER A 90 -8.69 -8.73 2.86
C SER A 90 -9.77 -8.86 1.78
N PHE A 91 -11.04 -9.05 2.15
CA PHE A 91 -12.15 -9.08 1.20
C PHE A 91 -12.45 -7.70 0.61
N VAL A 92 -12.41 -6.64 1.42
CA VAL A 92 -12.55 -5.25 0.93
C VAL A 92 -11.40 -4.92 -0.02
N ALA A 93 -10.16 -5.28 0.34
CA ALA A 93 -9.02 -5.12 -0.56
C ALA A 93 -9.17 -5.93 -1.85
N ALA A 94 -9.60 -7.19 -1.76
CA ALA A 94 -9.82 -8.05 -2.92
C ALA A 94 -10.96 -7.54 -3.82
N ALA A 95 -12.07 -7.05 -3.25
CA ALA A 95 -13.17 -6.47 -4.00
C ALA A 95 -12.77 -5.15 -4.67
N ALA A 96 -12.04 -4.28 -3.95
CA ALA A 96 -11.52 -3.04 -4.50
C ALA A 96 -10.50 -3.28 -5.64
N MET A 97 -9.66 -4.31 -5.50
CA MET A 97 -8.68 -4.69 -6.54
C MET A 97 -9.33 -5.44 -7.71
N GLY A 98 -10.33 -6.28 -7.45
CA GLY A 98 -10.99 -7.12 -8.45
C GLY A 98 -12.08 -6.42 -9.26
N SER A 99 -12.73 -5.39 -8.70
CA SER A 99 -13.79 -4.64 -9.41
C SER A 99 -13.31 -4.05 -10.75
N PRO A 100 -12.15 -3.37 -10.84
CA PRO A 100 -11.62 -2.93 -12.14
C PRO A 100 -11.32 -4.07 -13.13
N MET A 101 -10.88 -5.23 -12.64
CA MET A 101 -10.61 -6.41 -13.50
C MET A 101 -11.91 -6.93 -14.14
N PHE A 102 -13.03 -6.93 -13.42
CA PHE A 102 -14.32 -7.31 -14.00
C PHE A 102 -14.80 -6.36 -15.11
N ILE A 103 -14.52 -5.06 -14.99
CA ILE A 103 -14.84 -4.09 -16.05
C ILE A 103 -13.94 -4.33 -17.27
N ALA A 104 -12.66 -4.60 -17.05
CA ALA A 104 -11.69 -4.89 -18.12
C ALA A 104 -12.00 -6.19 -18.87
N TRP A 105 -12.64 -7.17 -18.21
CA TRP A 105 -13.03 -8.44 -18.81
C TRP A 105 -13.87 -8.27 -20.08
N GLY A 106 -14.81 -7.30 -20.06
CA GLY A 106 -15.67 -7.03 -21.21
C GLY A 106 -14.89 -6.61 -22.45
N GLY A 107 -13.90 -5.71 -22.28
CA GLY A 107 -13.05 -5.24 -23.38
C GLY A 107 -12.12 -6.32 -23.93
N GLN A 108 -11.53 -7.14 -23.05
CA GLN A 108 -10.68 -8.27 -23.45
C GLN A 108 -11.47 -9.35 -24.19
N LEU A 109 -12.69 -9.66 -23.73
CA LEU A 109 -13.56 -10.62 -24.39
C LEU A 109 -14.00 -10.11 -25.76
N ALA A 110 -14.41 -8.83 -25.86
CA ALA A 110 -14.78 -8.21 -27.12
C ALA A 110 -13.60 -8.22 -28.11
N PHE A 111 -12.40 -7.89 -27.65
CA PHE A 111 -11.19 -8.00 -28.47
C PHE A 111 -10.95 -9.44 -28.96
N ALA A 112 -11.08 -10.43 -28.08
CA ALA A 112 -10.93 -11.84 -28.43
C ALA A 112 -11.95 -12.33 -29.48
N THR A 113 -13.19 -11.84 -29.41
CA THR A 113 -14.25 -12.21 -30.34
C THR A 113 -14.19 -11.43 -31.65
N GLU A 114 -14.00 -10.12 -31.59
CA GLU A 114 -14.15 -9.18 -32.71
C GLU A 114 -12.85 -9.00 -33.49
N VAL A 115 -11.70 -9.00 -32.82
CA VAL A 115 -10.39 -8.75 -33.46
C VAL A 115 -9.63 -10.04 -33.72
N MET A 116 -9.58 -10.95 -32.74
CA MET A 116 -8.83 -12.22 -32.88
C MET A 116 -9.67 -13.37 -33.45
N HIS A 117 -10.98 -13.21 -33.56
CA HIS A 117 -11.91 -14.23 -34.05
C HIS A 117 -11.74 -15.61 -33.39
N LEU A 118 -11.48 -15.64 -32.07
CA LEU A 118 -11.19 -16.89 -31.34
C LEU A 118 -12.42 -17.80 -31.15
N GLY A 119 -13.62 -17.35 -31.52
CA GLY A 119 -14.85 -18.13 -31.43
C GLY A 119 -15.11 -18.63 -30.00
N ALA A 120 -15.32 -19.95 -29.86
CA ALA A 120 -15.55 -20.59 -28.56
C ALA A 120 -14.37 -20.45 -27.58
N ALA A 121 -13.16 -20.19 -28.07
CA ALA A 121 -11.98 -19.97 -27.25
C ALA A 121 -11.83 -18.51 -26.76
N ALA A 122 -12.68 -17.57 -27.20
CA ALA A 122 -12.54 -16.17 -26.79
C ALA A 122 -12.45 -15.94 -25.27
N PRO A 123 -13.18 -16.67 -24.39
CA PRO A 123 -13.04 -16.53 -22.95
C PRO A 123 -11.67 -16.95 -22.38
N THR A 124 -10.85 -17.72 -23.12
CA THR A 124 -9.54 -18.16 -22.60
C THR A 124 -8.55 -17.01 -22.53
N LEU A 125 -8.68 -16.00 -23.40
CA LEU A 125 -7.80 -14.83 -23.39
C LEU A 125 -7.87 -14.02 -22.08
N PRO A 126 -9.06 -13.53 -21.64
CA PRO A 126 -9.15 -12.81 -20.38
C PRO A 126 -8.78 -13.69 -19.18
N VAL A 127 -9.18 -14.97 -19.17
CA VAL A 127 -8.76 -15.92 -18.12
C VAL A 127 -7.24 -16.02 -18.02
N ALA A 128 -6.55 -16.17 -19.15
CA ALA A 128 -5.10 -16.31 -19.18
C ALA A 128 -4.39 -15.01 -18.76
N MET A 129 -4.86 -13.86 -19.21
CA MET A 129 -4.29 -12.55 -18.86
C MET A 129 -4.50 -12.23 -17.38
N GLU A 130 -5.74 -12.26 -16.90
CA GLU A 130 -6.08 -11.98 -15.51
C GLU A 130 -5.45 -13.04 -14.57
N GLY A 131 -5.49 -14.31 -14.96
CA GLY A 131 -4.84 -15.39 -14.22
C GLY A 131 -3.32 -15.19 -14.09
N SER A 132 -2.66 -14.73 -15.15
CA SER A 132 -1.21 -14.44 -15.14
C SER A 132 -0.88 -13.23 -14.25
N VAL A 133 -1.69 -12.17 -14.33
CA VAL A 133 -1.55 -10.98 -13.45
C VAL A 133 -1.72 -11.37 -11.99
N LEU A 134 -2.79 -12.12 -11.67
CA LEU A 134 -3.06 -12.59 -10.30
C LEU A 134 -1.96 -13.53 -9.79
N TYR A 135 -1.46 -14.43 -10.63
CA TYR A 135 -0.40 -15.35 -10.26
C TYR A 135 0.92 -14.62 -9.98
N THR A 136 1.30 -13.65 -10.82
CA THR A 136 2.53 -12.85 -10.60
C THR A 136 2.40 -11.91 -9.39
N ALA A 137 1.20 -11.39 -9.13
CA ALA A 137 0.88 -10.65 -7.92
C ALA A 137 1.01 -11.53 -6.65
N TYR A 138 0.54 -12.78 -6.72
CA TYR A 138 0.72 -13.78 -5.67
C TYR A 138 2.20 -14.10 -5.43
N LEU A 139 2.98 -14.37 -6.49
CA LEU A 139 4.42 -14.62 -6.39
C LEU A 139 5.19 -13.43 -5.79
N THR A 140 4.74 -12.19 -6.06
CA THR A 140 5.31 -11.00 -5.43
C THR A 140 5.07 -11.00 -3.92
N HIS A 141 3.86 -11.32 -3.46
CA HIS A 141 3.59 -11.43 -2.03
C HIS A 141 4.41 -12.54 -1.37
N GLN A 142 4.48 -13.72 -2.00
CA GLN A 142 5.30 -14.82 -1.50
C GLN A 142 6.79 -14.44 -1.42
N ALA A 143 7.29 -13.68 -2.40
CA ALA A 143 8.67 -13.18 -2.39
C ALA A 143 8.89 -12.15 -1.27
N ILE A 144 7.93 -11.25 -1.00
CA ILE A 144 8.00 -10.31 0.13
C ILE A 144 8.07 -11.08 1.45
N ASP A 145 7.19 -12.06 1.64
CA ASP A 145 7.11 -12.84 2.88
C ASP A 145 8.39 -13.67 3.12
N ARG A 146 9.06 -14.10 2.04
CA ARG A 146 10.34 -14.83 2.10
C ARG A 146 11.59 -13.93 2.06
N GLY A 147 11.43 -12.61 2.03
CA GLY A 147 12.57 -11.68 1.91
C GLY A 147 13.35 -11.80 0.59
N LEU A 148 12.73 -12.34 -0.47
CA LEU A 148 13.34 -12.56 -1.77
C LEU A 148 13.19 -11.34 -2.70
N PRO A 149 14.03 -11.21 -3.74
CA PRO A 149 13.90 -10.16 -4.74
C PRO A 149 12.54 -10.20 -5.45
N THR A 150 11.79 -9.10 -5.38
CA THR A 150 10.44 -8.99 -5.95
C THR A 150 10.41 -8.38 -7.36
N GLY A 151 11.53 -7.80 -7.80
CA GLY A 151 11.57 -6.89 -8.95
C GLY A 151 11.02 -7.50 -10.23
N ARG A 152 11.43 -8.74 -10.53
CA ARG A 152 11.01 -9.48 -11.73
C ARG A 152 9.50 -9.72 -11.79
N TYR A 153 8.88 -10.10 -10.68
CA TYR A 153 7.44 -10.40 -10.64
C TYR A 153 6.62 -9.13 -10.79
N ARG A 154 7.04 -8.03 -10.12
CA ARG A 154 6.40 -6.73 -10.26
C ARG A 154 6.48 -6.20 -11.68
N LEU A 155 7.65 -6.30 -12.32
CA LEU A 155 7.82 -5.90 -13.72
C LEU A 155 6.84 -6.68 -14.61
N LEU A 156 6.77 -8.01 -14.46
CA LEU A 156 5.86 -8.85 -15.24
C LEU A 156 4.38 -8.49 -15.00
N THR A 157 3.98 -8.25 -13.75
CA THR A 157 2.62 -7.78 -13.41
C THR A 157 2.30 -6.46 -14.12
N TRP A 158 3.21 -5.48 -14.09
CA TRP A 158 3.04 -4.18 -14.74
C TRP A 158 3.03 -4.29 -16.28
N THR A 159 3.84 -5.17 -16.87
CA THR A 159 3.84 -5.42 -18.31
C THR A 159 2.49 -5.99 -18.76
N MET A 160 1.98 -7.01 -18.06
CA MET A 160 0.67 -7.61 -18.40
C MET A 160 -0.48 -6.63 -18.19
N ALA A 161 -0.43 -5.83 -17.11
CA ALA A 161 -1.39 -4.76 -16.87
C ALA A 161 -1.37 -3.68 -17.96
N GLY A 162 -0.18 -3.30 -18.41
CA GLY A 162 0.02 -2.36 -19.51
C GLY A 162 -0.57 -2.88 -20.83
N ASN A 163 -0.37 -4.17 -21.13
CA ASN A 163 -0.98 -4.81 -22.29
C ASN A 163 -2.51 -4.80 -22.22
N ALA A 164 -3.09 -5.19 -21.08
CA ALA A 164 -4.55 -5.14 -20.86
C ALA A 164 -5.12 -3.72 -21.02
N ALA A 165 -4.45 -2.72 -20.45
CA ALA A 165 -4.83 -1.31 -20.59
C ALA A 165 -4.74 -0.84 -22.05
N GLY A 166 -3.70 -1.26 -22.78
CA GLY A 166 -3.54 -0.97 -24.20
C GLY A 166 -4.65 -1.58 -25.06
N MET A 167 -5.04 -2.83 -24.79
CA MET A 167 -6.17 -3.48 -25.47
C MET A 167 -7.49 -2.75 -25.21
N ASN A 168 -7.73 -2.34 -23.96
CA ASN A 168 -8.93 -1.59 -23.61
C ASN A 168 -8.96 -0.19 -24.24
N LEU A 169 -7.83 0.50 -24.34
CA LEU A 169 -7.71 1.75 -25.08
C LEU A 169 -8.03 1.55 -26.56
N TRP A 170 -7.34 0.59 -27.18
CA TRP A 170 -7.45 0.31 -28.61
C TRP A 170 -8.88 -0.06 -29.02
N HIS A 171 -9.52 -0.96 -28.28
CA HIS A 171 -10.89 -1.39 -28.56
C HIS A 171 -11.87 -0.21 -28.54
N GLN A 172 -11.75 0.72 -27.59
CA GLN A 172 -12.66 1.88 -27.53
C GLN A 172 -12.37 2.92 -28.62
N VAL A 173 -11.10 3.10 -28.99
CA VAL A 173 -10.74 3.98 -30.11
C VAL A 173 -11.34 3.44 -31.41
N ASP A 174 -11.14 2.14 -31.69
CA ASP A 174 -11.66 1.50 -32.91
C ASP A 174 -13.20 1.51 -32.96
N LYS A 175 -13.85 1.17 -31.85
CA LYS A 175 -15.32 1.06 -31.76
C LYS A 175 -16.07 2.39 -31.89
N LEU A 176 -15.49 3.47 -31.35
CA LEU A 176 -16.15 4.78 -31.28
C LEU A 176 -15.59 5.78 -32.29
N ALA A 177 -14.51 5.44 -33.01
CA ALA A 177 -14.03 6.27 -34.11
C ALA A 177 -15.10 6.37 -35.19
N THR A 178 -15.43 7.60 -35.58
CA THR A 178 -16.33 7.87 -36.71
C THR A 178 -15.57 8.63 -37.78
N ALA A 179 -16.08 8.62 -39.02
CA ALA A 179 -15.48 9.41 -40.09
C ALA A 179 -15.47 10.91 -39.80
N ALA A 180 -16.43 11.40 -38.99
CA ALA A 180 -16.53 12.79 -38.58
C ALA A 180 -15.62 13.14 -37.39
N ASP A 181 -15.36 12.19 -36.50
CA ASP A 181 -14.48 12.35 -35.34
C ASP A 181 -13.67 11.07 -35.08
N PRO A 182 -12.41 11.00 -35.57
CA PRO A 182 -11.54 9.86 -35.36
C PRO A 182 -11.02 9.76 -33.91
N LEU A 183 -11.21 10.80 -33.09
CA LEU A 183 -10.74 10.84 -31.70
C LEU A 183 -11.87 10.65 -30.68
N ALA A 184 -13.12 10.49 -31.12
CA ALA A 184 -14.28 10.28 -30.24
C ALA A 184 -14.07 9.11 -29.24
N GLY A 185 -13.40 8.05 -29.68
CA GLY A 185 -13.08 6.90 -28.83
C GLY A 185 -11.87 7.08 -27.91
N LEU A 186 -11.02 8.09 -28.13
CA LEU A 186 -9.78 8.27 -27.38
C LEU A 186 -10.05 8.59 -25.91
N GLN A 187 -11.03 9.46 -25.63
CA GLN A 187 -11.36 9.85 -24.25
C GLN A 187 -11.91 8.66 -23.46
N VAL A 188 -12.85 7.92 -24.04
CA VAL A 188 -13.44 6.73 -23.41
C VAL A 188 -12.37 5.66 -23.22
N GLY A 189 -11.58 5.37 -24.25
CA GLY A 189 -10.48 4.41 -24.17
C GLY A 189 -9.44 4.77 -23.11
N ALA A 190 -9.10 6.05 -22.96
CA ALA A 190 -8.16 6.51 -21.93
C ALA A 190 -8.72 6.25 -20.52
N ILE A 191 -10.01 6.51 -20.29
CA ILE A 191 -10.68 6.23 -19.01
C ILE A 191 -10.65 4.73 -18.70
N TYR A 192 -10.95 3.88 -19.68
CA TYR A 192 -10.90 2.42 -19.51
C TYR A 192 -9.47 1.91 -19.25
N ALA A 193 -8.47 2.45 -19.95
CA ALA A 193 -7.07 2.10 -19.73
C ALA A 193 -6.59 2.49 -18.33
N VAL A 194 -6.87 3.72 -17.88
CA VAL A 194 -6.54 4.18 -16.52
C VAL A 194 -7.27 3.34 -15.46
N SER A 195 -8.55 3.03 -15.69
CA SER A 195 -9.34 2.19 -14.79
C SER A 195 -8.75 0.78 -14.67
N SER A 196 -8.27 0.22 -15.78
CA SER A 196 -7.61 -1.10 -15.80
C SER A 196 -6.31 -1.11 -14.98
N LEU A 197 -5.55 -0.01 -15.00
CA LEU A 197 -4.32 0.13 -14.23
C LEU A 197 -4.57 0.41 -12.73
N LEU A 198 -5.74 0.96 -12.37
CA LEU A 198 -6.04 1.34 -10.99
C LEU A 198 -5.98 0.16 -10.01
N GLY A 199 -6.47 -1.02 -10.42
CA GLY A 199 -6.38 -2.24 -9.61
C GLY A 199 -4.93 -2.62 -9.27
N ILE A 200 -4.02 -2.42 -10.23
CA ILE A 200 -2.59 -2.71 -10.08
C ILE A 200 -1.87 -1.65 -9.25
N VAL A 201 -2.28 -0.37 -9.36
CA VAL A 201 -1.80 0.69 -8.46
C VAL A 201 -2.16 0.37 -7.01
N LEU A 202 -3.43 0.00 -6.74
CA LEU A 202 -3.88 -0.37 -5.40
C LEU A 202 -3.13 -1.59 -4.86
N TRP A 203 -2.93 -2.60 -5.72
CA TRP A 203 -2.12 -3.77 -5.39
C TRP A 203 -0.67 -3.39 -5.05
N GLU A 204 -0.04 -2.51 -5.83
CA GLU A 204 1.33 -2.05 -5.61
C GLU A 204 1.48 -1.29 -4.30
N LEU A 205 0.51 -0.45 -3.94
CA LEU A 205 0.46 0.22 -2.64
C LEU A 205 0.36 -0.79 -1.49
N ASN A 206 -0.48 -1.83 -1.63
CA ASN A 206 -0.61 -2.88 -0.63
C ASN A 206 0.67 -3.74 -0.50
N ALA A 207 1.29 -4.11 -1.63
CA ALA A 207 2.57 -4.81 -1.65
C ALA A 207 3.69 -3.95 -1.03
N GLY A 208 3.68 -2.64 -1.30
CA GLY A 208 4.57 -1.66 -0.68
C GLY A 208 4.40 -1.58 0.83
N LEU A 209 3.16 -1.50 1.32
CA LEU A 209 2.85 -1.49 2.76
C LEU A 209 3.33 -2.78 3.44
N LYS A 210 3.00 -3.96 2.88
CA LYS A 210 3.46 -5.24 3.42
C LYS A 210 4.98 -5.32 3.53
N ARG A 211 5.69 -4.85 2.50
CA ARG A 211 7.15 -4.79 2.52
C ARG A 211 7.67 -3.87 3.61
N GLN A 212 7.04 -2.72 3.82
CA GLN A 212 7.44 -1.78 4.86
C GLN A 212 7.26 -2.40 6.25
N VAL A 213 6.12 -3.04 6.50
CA VAL A 213 5.84 -3.79 7.73
C VAL A 213 6.87 -4.90 7.95
N ALA A 214 7.17 -5.69 6.91
CA ALA A 214 8.19 -6.74 6.98
C ALA A 214 9.60 -6.20 7.24
N SER A 215 9.94 -5.02 6.70
CA SER A 215 11.28 -4.43 6.83
C SER A 215 11.60 -3.85 8.21
N ARG A 216 10.59 -3.68 9.08
CA ARG A 216 10.70 -3.04 10.42
C ARG A 216 11.38 -1.66 10.44
N ARG A 217 11.49 -0.98 9.29
CA ARG A 217 12.11 0.35 9.19
C ARG A 217 11.20 1.41 9.75
N SER A 218 11.80 2.43 10.38
CA SER A 218 11.02 3.57 10.86
C SER A 218 10.42 4.37 9.68
N GLY A 219 9.27 5.01 9.90
CA GLY A 219 8.67 5.88 8.88
C GLY A 219 9.57 7.04 8.47
N ALA A 220 10.44 7.51 9.38
CA ALA A 220 11.45 8.54 9.10
C ALA A 220 12.52 8.04 8.12
N GLU A 221 13.05 6.84 8.31
CA GLU A 221 13.99 6.20 7.37
C GLU A 221 13.38 6.00 6.00
N ILE A 222 12.13 5.53 5.94
CA ILE A 222 11.43 5.29 4.66
C ILE A 222 11.23 6.61 3.90
N ARG A 223 10.74 7.66 4.58
CA ARG A 223 10.59 8.99 3.97
C ARG A 223 11.94 9.57 3.55
N GLY A 224 12.97 9.42 4.39
CA GLY A 224 14.33 9.84 4.08
C GLY A 224 14.87 9.15 2.82
N ALA A 225 14.73 7.83 2.72
CA ALA A 225 15.14 7.06 1.56
C ALA A 225 14.34 7.42 0.30
N ALA A 226 13.03 7.64 0.41
CA ALA A 226 12.19 8.07 -0.70
C ALA A 226 12.58 9.47 -1.19
N TRP A 227 12.82 10.41 -0.27
CA TRP A 227 13.25 11.77 -0.59
C TRP A 227 14.64 11.79 -1.24
N ARG A 228 15.58 10.95 -0.76
CA ARG A 228 16.90 10.75 -1.37
C ARG A 228 16.77 10.30 -2.84
N ARG A 229 15.85 9.37 -3.14
CA ARG A 229 15.56 8.89 -4.51
C ARG A 229 14.95 9.95 -5.40
N LEU A 230 13.98 10.69 -4.89
CA LEU A 230 13.30 11.74 -5.65
C LEU A 230 14.25 12.91 -5.95
N ARG A 231 14.99 13.38 -4.94
CA ARG A 231 15.85 14.55 -5.05
C ARG A 231 17.18 14.28 -5.74
N TYR A 232 17.73 13.08 -5.56
CA TYR A 232 19.04 12.68 -6.09
C TYR A 232 18.99 11.29 -6.75
N PRO A 233 18.29 11.14 -7.88
CA PRO A 233 18.07 9.83 -8.51
C PRO A 233 19.38 9.16 -8.93
N ARG A 234 20.26 9.89 -9.61
CA ARG A 234 21.59 9.38 -10.04
C ARG A 234 22.46 8.93 -8.86
N LEU A 235 22.42 9.67 -7.74
CA LEU A 235 23.20 9.32 -6.55
C LEU A 235 22.62 8.09 -5.84
N SER A 236 21.30 7.98 -5.82
CA SER A 236 20.61 6.81 -5.25
C SER A 236 20.93 5.53 -6.02
N TRP A 237 21.11 5.63 -7.35
CA TRP A 237 21.54 4.51 -8.17
C TRP A 237 22.99 4.13 -7.90
N ALA A 238 23.90 5.10 -7.81
CA ALA A 238 25.29 4.86 -7.42
C ALA A 238 25.38 4.19 -6.04
N ALA A 239 24.63 4.69 -5.04
CA ALA A 239 24.54 4.08 -3.72
C ALA A 239 23.98 2.66 -3.77
N ALA A 240 22.95 2.40 -4.57
CA ALA A 240 22.42 1.06 -4.75
C ALA A 240 23.44 0.11 -5.41
N SER A 241 24.22 0.60 -6.37
CA SER A 241 25.30 -0.15 -7.03
C SER A 241 26.43 -0.48 -6.05
N ILE A 242 26.91 0.51 -5.29
CA ILE A 242 27.95 0.33 -4.26
C ILE A 242 27.48 -0.70 -3.24
N ARG A 243 26.23 -0.60 -2.77
CA ARG A 243 25.65 -1.57 -1.85
C ARG A 243 25.62 -2.98 -2.43
N ALA A 244 25.24 -3.12 -3.70
CA ALA A 244 25.20 -4.42 -4.36
C ALA A 244 26.58 -5.05 -4.52
N ALA A 245 27.61 -4.22 -4.78
CA ALA A 245 28.99 -4.68 -4.94
C ALA A 245 29.69 -4.98 -3.60
N GLN A 246 29.43 -4.19 -2.55
CA GLN A 246 30.18 -4.24 -1.29
C GLN A 246 29.42 -4.91 -0.14
N GLY A 247 28.12 -5.17 -0.28
CA GLY A 247 27.31 -5.74 0.80
C GLY A 247 27.11 -4.83 2.02
N CYS A 248 27.45 -3.55 1.92
CA CYS A 248 27.38 -2.59 3.03
C CYS A 248 25.94 -2.13 3.36
N SER A 249 25.80 -1.40 4.47
CA SER A 249 24.52 -0.82 4.86
C SER A 249 24.07 0.29 3.88
N ILE A 250 22.79 0.68 3.95
CA ILE A 250 22.24 1.70 3.05
C ILE A 250 22.86 3.07 3.29
N ASP A 251 23.12 3.43 4.55
CA ASP A 251 23.66 4.74 4.89
C ASP A 251 25.17 4.83 4.59
N GLU A 252 25.91 3.74 4.74
CA GLU A 252 27.30 3.63 4.27
C GLU A 252 27.38 3.75 2.75
N ALA A 253 26.56 2.98 2.01
CA ALA A 253 26.54 3.04 0.56
C ALA A 253 26.13 4.43 0.04
N TRP A 254 25.19 5.09 0.72
CA TRP A 254 24.80 6.46 0.42
C TRP A 254 25.94 7.46 0.68
N SER A 255 26.62 7.32 1.83
CA SER A 255 27.75 8.18 2.19
C SER A 255 28.93 7.97 1.25
N ALA A 256 29.24 6.73 0.88
CA ALA A 256 30.26 6.38 -0.09
C ALA A 256 29.95 6.97 -1.47
N ALA A 257 28.71 6.81 -1.97
CA ALA A 257 28.29 7.44 -3.22
C ALA A 257 28.38 8.97 -3.16
N TRP A 258 28.03 9.55 -2.01
CA TRP A 258 28.10 10.99 -1.79
C TRP A 258 29.54 11.50 -1.82
N ILE A 259 30.46 10.80 -1.15
CA ILE A 259 31.89 11.10 -1.13
C ILE A 259 32.48 10.93 -2.53
N ASP A 260 32.17 9.84 -3.24
CA ASP A 260 32.63 9.63 -4.62
C ASP A 260 32.24 10.81 -5.54
N ARG A 261 31.01 11.31 -5.41
CA ARG A 261 30.52 12.41 -6.24
C ARG A 261 31.02 13.80 -5.82
N TYR A 262 31.21 14.05 -4.53
CA TYR A 262 31.44 15.40 -3.99
C TYR A 262 32.80 15.59 -3.31
N GLY A 263 33.55 14.51 -3.06
CA GLY A 263 34.86 14.48 -2.42
C GLY A 263 34.83 14.63 -0.90
N VAL A 264 33.65 14.85 -0.32
CA VAL A 264 33.44 15.11 1.11
C VAL A 264 32.14 14.45 1.56
N GLY A 265 32.03 14.20 2.87
CA GLY A 265 30.85 13.54 3.47
C GLY A 265 29.52 14.30 3.29
N PRO A 266 28.39 13.62 3.51
CA PRO A 266 27.05 14.20 3.36
C PRO A 266 26.78 15.36 4.33
N ASP A 267 27.50 15.44 5.44
CA ASP A 267 27.35 16.49 6.45
C ASP A 267 28.21 17.74 6.19
N ALA A 268 29.13 17.68 5.21
CA ALA A 268 30.00 18.81 4.89
C ALA A 268 29.19 20.04 4.45
N PRO A 269 29.58 21.27 4.81
CA PRO A 269 28.85 22.48 4.42
C PRO A 269 28.92 22.71 2.90
N ARG A 270 28.02 23.56 2.38
CA ARG A 270 27.93 23.84 0.93
C ARG A 270 29.24 24.40 0.36
N ARG A 271 30.00 25.17 1.14
CA ARG A 271 31.30 25.75 0.76
C ARG A 271 32.31 24.63 0.47
N ASP A 272 32.47 23.71 1.40
CA ASP A 272 33.43 22.61 1.30
C ASP A 272 33.07 21.68 0.14
N ARG A 273 31.78 21.41 -0.09
CA ARG A 273 31.33 20.67 -1.28
C ARG A 273 31.65 21.36 -2.61
N ARG A 274 31.78 22.69 -2.64
CA ARG A 274 32.19 23.43 -3.85
C ARG A 274 33.71 23.35 -4.03
N VAL A 275 34.46 23.51 -2.95
CA VAL A 275 35.93 23.39 -2.96
C VAL A 275 36.35 21.97 -3.35
N ALA A 276 35.82 20.96 -2.68
CA ALA A 276 36.09 19.55 -2.98
C ALA A 276 35.74 19.17 -4.43
N ARG A 277 34.63 19.70 -4.97
CA ARG A 277 34.32 19.53 -6.40
C ARG A 277 35.33 20.15 -7.35
N ARG A 278 35.94 21.29 -6.99
CA ARG A 278 37.03 21.88 -7.80
C ARG A 278 38.28 21.03 -7.71
N VAL A 279 38.64 20.58 -6.51
CA VAL A 279 39.78 19.67 -6.28
C VAL A 279 39.61 18.37 -7.08
N LEU A 280 38.45 17.70 -6.97
CA LEU A 280 38.15 16.49 -7.74
C LEU A 280 38.18 16.70 -9.25
N ARG A 281 37.73 17.86 -9.75
CA ARG A 281 37.82 18.17 -11.19
C ARG A 281 39.26 18.35 -11.64
N HIS A 282 40.10 18.98 -10.82
CA HIS A 282 41.53 19.12 -11.11
C HIS A 282 42.23 17.76 -11.04
N GLN A 283 41.98 16.96 -10.01
CA GLN A 283 42.50 15.60 -9.87
C GLN A 283 42.07 14.74 -11.05
N SER A 284 40.78 14.67 -11.39
CA SER A 284 40.30 13.88 -12.53
C SER A 284 40.90 14.33 -13.87
N ARG A 285 41.18 15.63 -14.06
CA ARG A 285 41.89 16.11 -15.26
C ARG A 285 43.35 15.67 -15.25
N ALA A 286 44.03 15.80 -14.12
CA ALA A 286 45.41 15.34 -13.95
C ALA A 286 45.54 13.82 -14.14
N ASP A 287 44.59 13.04 -13.60
CA ASP A 287 44.55 11.59 -13.73
C ASP A 287 44.28 11.17 -15.18
N ARG A 288 43.40 11.87 -15.91
CA ARG A 288 43.19 11.61 -17.34
C ARG A 288 44.42 11.96 -18.19
N ALA A 289 45.16 13.01 -17.83
CA ALA A 289 46.42 13.33 -18.49
C ALA A 289 47.44 12.23 -18.21
N ALA A 290 47.64 11.87 -16.94
CA ALA A 290 48.52 10.78 -16.53
C ALA A 290 48.16 9.44 -17.19
N ALA A 291 46.87 9.11 -17.33
CA ALA A 291 46.43 7.91 -18.06
C ALA A 291 46.86 7.94 -19.53
N LYS A 292 46.72 9.09 -20.20
CA LYS A 292 47.13 9.24 -21.61
C LYS A 292 48.65 9.15 -21.77
N ASP A 293 49.38 9.62 -20.78
CA ASP A 293 50.84 9.60 -20.75
C ASP A 293 51.40 8.23 -20.31
N GLY A 294 50.54 7.23 -20.05
CA GLY A 294 50.95 5.91 -19.57
C GLY A 294 51.43 5.88 -18.11
N LEU A 295 51.21 6.98 -17.37
CA LEU A 295 51.61 7.13 -15.98
C LEU A 295 50.60 6.54 -15.00
N LEU A 296 49.45 6.02 -15.45
CA LEU A 296 48.54 5.26 -14.59
C LEU A 296 48.58 3.78 -14.98
N SER A 297 48.90 2.95 -14.00
CA SER A 297 48.88 1.48 -14.09
C SER A 297 47.79 0.93 -13.17
N ILE A 298 47.09 -0.12 -13.61
CA ILE A 298 46.17 -0.86 -12.76
C ILE A 298 46.93 -2.07 -12.22
N VAL A 299 47.25 -2.05 -10.93
CA VAL A 299 47.92 -3.15 -10.22
C VAL A 299 46.94 -3.73 -9.21
N ASP A 300 46.58 -5.00 -9.37
CA ASP A 300 45.64 -5.73 -8.50
C ASP A 300 44.29 -5.02 -8.30
N GLY A 301 43.77 -4.39 -9.36
CA GLY A 301 42.52 -3.64 -9.33
C GLY A 301 42.60 -2.27 -8.65
N SER A 302 43.80 -1.85 -8.22
CA SER A 302 44.07 -0.50 -7.73
C SER A 302 44.73 0.35 -8.82
N ILE A 303 44.29 1.59 -8.97
CA ILE A 303 44.89 2.54 -9.91
C ILE A 303 46.09 3.19 -9.20
N VAL A 304 47.29 2.90 -9.66
CA VAL A 304 48.55 3.43 -9.12
C VAL A 304 49.20 4.34 -10.16
N ARG A 305 49.70 5.49 -9.72
CA ARG A 305 50.53 6.39 -10.54
C ARG A 305 51.95 5.81 -10.66
N ALA A 306 52.39 5.50 -11.87
CA ALA A 306 53.73 5.01 -12.19
C ALA A 306 54.83 6.06 -11.91
N ASP A 307 54.46 7.35 -11.92
CA ASP A 307 55.28 8.52 -11.57
C ASP A 307 55.24 8.86 -10.08
N ALA A 308 54.48 8.13 -9.25
CA ALA A 308 54.70 8.19 -7.81
C ALA A 308 56.11 7.68 -7.58
N ALA A 309 57.06 8.62 -7.41
CA ALA A 309 58.47 8.34 -7.21
C ALA A 309 58.60 7.10 -6.33
N PRO A 310 59.38 6.08 -6.74
CA PRO A 310 59.49 4.84 -5.99
C PRO A 310 59.70 5.25 -4.54
N MET A 311 58.74 4.85 -3.70
CA MET A 311 58.72 5.23 -2.29
C MET A 311 60.15 5.00 -1.80
N PRO A 312 60.85 6.01 -1.24
CA PRO A 312 62.25 5.86 -0.90
C PRO A 312 62.40 4.58 -0.09
N PRO A 313 63.44 3.76 -0.32
CA PRO A 313 63.52 2.41 0.26
C PRO A 313 63.30 2.42 1.78
N ALA A 314 63.72 3.50 2.46
CA ALA A 314 63.43 3.75 3.87
C ALA A 314 61.92 3.81 4.22
N ALA A 315 61.09 4.47 3.41
CA ALA A 315 59.63 4.51 3.61
C ALA A 315 58.97 3.16 3.30
N ARG A 316 59.50 2.40 2.33
CA ARG A 316 59.03 1.04 2.04
C ARG A 316 59.36 0.08 3.19
N GLU A 317 60.59 0.11 3.69
CA GLU A 317 60.99 -0.67 4.87
C GLU A 317 60.21 -0.27 6.12
N ALA A 318 59.96 1.02 6.33
CA ALA A 318 59.14 1.48 7.45
C ALA A 318 57.70 0.97 7.34
N GLY A 319 57.12 0.98 6.13
CA GLY A 319 55.80 0.41 5.87
C GLY A 319 55.75 -1.11 6.06
N GLU A 320 56.74 -1.84 5.56
CA GLU A 320 56.86 -3.29 5.73
C GLU A 320 57.05 -3.67 7.21
N ARG A 321 57.84 -2.90 7.97
CA ARG A 321 57.97 -3.04 9.44
C ARG A 321 56.64 -2.75 10.16
N ALA A 322 55.95 -1.66 9.82
CA ALA A 322 54.67 -1.33 10.42
C ALA A 322 53.59 -2.41 10.14
N ILE A 323 53.57 -2.99 8.94
CA ILE A 323 52.67 -4.10 8.59
C ILE A 323 53.06 -5.37 9.33
N ALA A 324 54.36 -5.66 9.47
CA ALA A 324 54.84 -6.82 10.23
C ALA A 324 54.52 -6.68 11.73
N GLU A 325 54.72 -5.50 12.33
CA GLU A 325 54.35 -5.17 13.70
C GLU A 325 52.83 -5.29 13.92
N PHE A 326 52.02 -4.78 12.98
CA PHE A 326 50.57 -4.89 13.06
C PHE A 326 50.09 -6.35 12.95
N ARG A 327 50.70 -7.16 12.08
CA ARG A 327 50.41 -8.60 11.98
C ARG A 327 50.85 -9.37 13.22
N ALA A 328 52.01 -9.04 13.78
CA ALA A 328 52.51 -9.63 15.03
C ALA A 328 51.59 -9.28 16.22
N TRP A 329 51.06 -8.05 16.25
CA TRP A 329 50.05 -7.63 17.21
C TRP A 329 48.74 -8.42 17.06
N GLN A 330 48.21 -8.55 15.84
CA GLN A 330 47.01 -9.36 15.59
C GLN A 330 47.20 -10.84 15.95
N ALA A 331 48.42 -11.36 15.84
CA ALA A 331 48.76 -12.74 16.21
C ALA A 331 48.93 -12.98 17.73
N GLY A 332 48.62 -11.98 18.57
CA GLY A 332 48.62 -12.14 20.03
C GLY A 332 49.91 -11.67 20.73
N GLY A 333 50.76 -10.89 20.07
CA GLY A 333 51.95 -10.30 20.69
C GLY A 333 51.59 -9.22 21.73
N HIS A 334 51.95 -9.44 23.00
CA HIS A 334 52.04 -8.37 23.99
C HIS A 334 53.00 -7.30 23.48
N LEU A 335 52.55 -6.04 23.42
CA LEU A 335 53.42 -4.90 23.06
C LEU A 335 54.68 -4.93 23.93
N PRO A 336 55.90 -4.84 23.34
CA PRO A 336 57.04 -4.39 24.12
C PRO A 336 56.69 -3.00 24.64
N VAL A 337 56.65 -2.86 25.96
CA VAL A 337 56.52 -1.56 26.62
C VAL A 337 57.61 -0.68 26.00
N PRO A 338 57.27 0.44 25.34
CA PRO A 338 58.29 1.30 24.77
C PRO A 338 59.26 1.66 25.91
N PRO A 339 60.58 1.60 25.68
CA PRO A 339 61.53 2.00 26.71
C PRO A 339 61.14 3.40 27.22
N PRO A 340 61.30 3.69 28.52
CA PRO A 340 60.97 5.00 29.07
C PRO A 340 61.67 6.04 28.20
N VAL A 341 60.88 6.92 27.61
CA VAL A 341 61.35 7.99 26.75
C VAL A 341 62.25 8.86 27.63
N GLU A 342 63.57 8.67 27.51
CA GLU A 342 64.55 9.64 27.97
C GLU A 342 64.10 10.98 27.40
N SER A 343 63.89 11.94 28.29
CA SER A 343 63.40 13.28 27.99
C SER A 343 64.26 13.94 26.92
N ILE A 344 63.87 13.76 25.65
CA ILE A 344 64.42 14.48 24.52
C ILE A 344 63.97 15.92 24.71
N GLU A 345 64.92 16.75 25.14
CA GLU A 345 64.78 18.19 25.18
C GLU A 345 64.37 18.66 23.77
N PRO A 346 63.20 19.30 23.61
CA PRO A 346 62.73 19.65 22.28
C PRO A 346 63.76 20.59 21.63
N PRO A 347 64.11 20.37 20.34
CA PRO A 347 65.05 21.24 19.66
C PRO A 347 64.51 22.67 19.71
N ARG A 348 65.33 23.59 20.26
CA ARG A 348 65.06 25.02 20.17
C ARG A 348 65.06 25.40 18.70
N LEU A 349 63.86 25.50 18.13
CA LEU A 349 63.63 26.14 16.85
C LEU A 349 63.87 27.64 17.06
N ASP A 350 65.08 28.10 16.76
CA ASP A 350 65.34 29.51 16.49
C ASP A 350 64.64 29.89 15.19
N VAL A 351 63.34 30.17 15.31
CA VAL A 351 62.54 30.72 14.21
C VAL A 351 62.94 32.20 14.07
N PRO A 352 63.60 32.61 12.97
CA PRO A 352 63.86 34.03 12.75
C PRO A 352 62.51 34.77 12.71
N ARG A 353 62.38 35.77 13.59
CA ARG A 353 61.23 36.70 13.60
C ARG A 353 61.22 37.42 12.25
N ILE A 354 60.40 36.94 11.33
CA ILE A 354 60.08 37.68 10.10
C ILE A 354 59.31 38.93 10.53
N PRO A 355 59.82 40.15 10.27
CA PRO A 355 59.08 41.37 10.59
C PRO A 355 57.83 41.41 9.72
N TRP A 356 56.67 41.45 10.38
CA TRP A 356 55.38 41.67 9.74
C TRP A 356 55.44 43.04 9.05
N PRO A 357 55.21 43.15 7.73
CA PRO A 357 55.19 44.45 7.08
C PRO A 357 54.04 45.27 7.67
N ALA A 358 54.37 46.48 8.11
CA ALA A 358 53.41 47.47 8.57
C ALA A 358 52.33 47.64 7.50
N ALA A 359 51.07 47.58 7.93
CA ALA A 359 49.92 47.80 7.07
C ALA A 359 49.92 49.24 6.56
N THR A 360 50.49 49.47 5.38
CA THR A 360 50.20 50.65 4.58
C THR A 360 48.90 50.37 3.82
N SER A 361 47.83 50.99 4.30
CA SER A 361 46.55 51.10 3.61
C SER A 361 46.71 51.99 2.37
N GLU A 362 47.20 51.43 1.27
CA GLU A 362 46.99 52.00 -0.06
C GLU A 362 45.71 51.39 -0.65
N VAL A 363 44.66 52.20 -0.62
CA VAL A 363 43.41 51.94 -1.35
C VAL A 363 43.72 52.10 -2.83
N VAL A 364 43.98 50.98 -3.51
CA VAL A 364 43.96 50.93 -4.97
C VAL A 364 42.50 50.98 -5.40
N SER A 365 42.04 52.19 -5.76
CA SER A 365 40.81 52.40 -6.53
C SER A 365 40.97 51.71 -7.88
N ILE A 366 40.29 50.58 -8.05
CA ILE A 366 40.12 49.93 -9.35
C ILE A 366 39.02 50.71 -10.07
N GLU A 367 39.41 51.56 -11.03
CA GLU A 367 38.48 52.11 -12.01
C GLU A 367 37.94 50.96 -12.88
N PRO A 368 36.61 50.78 -12.98
CA PRO A 368 36.03 49.81 -13.89
C PRO A 368 36.12 50.34 -15.33
N GLY A 369 36.91 49.66 -16.17
CA GLY A 369 36.98 49.92 -17.60
C GLY A 369 35.64 49.67 -18.32
N PRO A 370 35.42 50.32 -19.48
CA PRO A 370 34.16 50.26 -20.20
C PRO A 370 33.95 48.87 -20.79
N ILE A 371 32.82 48.25 -20.46
CA ILE A 371 32.34 47.02 -21.08
C ILE A 371 31.47 47.44 -22.26
N ASP A 372 31.95 47.21 -23.47
CA ASP A 372 31.16 47.32 -24.69
C ASP A 372 29.94 46.40 -24.62
N ARG A 373 28.77 47.01 -24.77
CA ARG A 373 27.47 46.35 -24.87
C ARG A 373 26.91 46.67 -26.25
N ASP A 374 27.13 45.75 -27.18
CA ASP A 374 26.36 45.69 -28.41
C ASP A 374 25.30 44.57 -28.31
N THR A 375 24.07 45.07 -28.37
CA THR A 375 22.88 44.58 -29.08
C THR A 375 22.32 43.15 -28.90
N GLU A 376 21.04 43.17 -28.50
CA GLU A 376 19.91 42.36 -29.01
C GLU A 376 19.77 40.88 -28.62
N THR A 377 18.83 40.62 -27.69
CA THR A 377 17.48 40.07 -27.99
C THR A 377 16.86 39.59 -26.68
N SER A 378 16.00 40.41 -26.06
CA SER A 378 15.26 40.04 -24.85
C SER A 378 13.86 39.55 -25.19
N ALA A 379 13.66 38.24 -25.06
CA ALA A 379 12.36 37.62 -24.83
C ALA A 379 11.88 37.88 -23.38
N PRO A 380 10.56 37.86 -23.10
CA PRO A 380 10.03 38.22 -21.79
C PRO A 380 10.35 37.17 -20.72
N ARG A 381 10.97 37.63 -19.64
CA ARG A 381 11.38 36.86 -18.46
C ARG A 381 10.21 36.77 -17.46
N PRO A 382 9.80 35.57 -16.99
CA PRO A 382 8.77 35.45 -15.96
C PRO A 382 9.31 35.81 -14.56
N ALA A 383 8.41 36.33 -13.73
CA ALA A 383 8.64 36.90 -12.41
C ALA A 383 9.32 35.95 -11.40
N PRO A 384 10.13 36.47 -10.45
CA PRO A 384 10.76 35.65 -9.42
C PRO A 384 9.77 35.31 -8.30
N ALA A 385 9.50 34.02 -8.13
CA ALA A 385 8.79 33.48 -6.98
C ALA A 385 9.61 33.66 -5.69
N ALA A 386 8.90 34.05 -4.64
CA ALA A 386 9.40 34.46 -3.34
C ALA A 386 10.39 33.48 -2.68
N ALA A 387 11.42 34.08 -2.09
CA ALA A 387 12.42 33.42 -1.24
C ALA A 387 11.77 32.78 0.01
N GLY A 388 11.78 31.45 0.05
CA GLY A 388 11.49 30.65 1.24
C GLY A 388 12.70 30.56 2.16
N ARG A 389 12.53 31.06 3.38
CA ARG A 389 13.51 31.23 4.46
C ARG A 389 14.23 29.92 4.83
N SER A 390 15.52 30.06 5.11
CA SER A 390 16.35 29.06 5.78
C SER A 390 15.91 28.84 7.22
N SER A 391 15.67 27.59 7.63
CA SER A 391 15.65 27.19 9.02
C SER A 391 16.89 26.34 9.36
N ARG A 392 17.51 26.78 10.46
CA ARG A 392 18.75 26.39 11.12
C ARG A 392 18.57 25.05 11.86
N PRO A 393 19.63 24.25 12.08
CA PRO A 393 19.51 23.03 12.88
C PRO A 393 19.50 23.39 14.37
N GLN A 394 18.54 22.84 15.12
CA GLN A 394 18.58 22.78 16.58
C GLN A 394 18.53 21.32 16.98
N GLY A 395 19.69 20.80 17.38
CA GLY A 395 19.78 19.70 18.33
C GLY A 395 19.99 20.33 19.69
N GLU A 396 19.04 20.15 20.59
CA GLU A 396 19.23 20.18 22.04
C GLU A 396 17.99 19.57 22.67
N ALA A 397 18.21 18.57 23.53
CA ALA A 397 17.18 17.80 24.20
C ALA A 397 16.37 18.73 25.13
N ARG A 398 15.19 19.16 24.66
CA ARG A 398 14.20 19.81 25.51
C ARG A 398 13.33 18.75 26.17
N SER A 399 13.36 18.78 27.49
CA SER A 399 12.32 18.33 28.41
C SER A 399 10.94 18.35 27.76
N ILE A 400 10.18 17.26 27.95
CA ILE A 400 8.78 17.13 27.57
C ILE A 400 7.99 18.14 28.41
N GLU A 401 7.96 19.41 27.98
CA GLU A 401 7.00 20.39 28.46
C GLU A 401 5.62 19.89 28.04
N ALA A 402 4.73 19.76 29.02
CA ALA A 402 3.35 19.35 28.81
C ALA A 402 2.72 20.13 27.65
N ALA A 403 2.08 19.42 26.73
CA ALA A 403 1.44 20.04 25.58
C ALA A 403 0.54 21.20 26.05
N PRO A 404 0.63 22.39 25.42
CA PRO A 404 -0.15 23.54 25.86
C PRO A 404 -1.63 23.16 25.84
N VAL A 405 -2.28 23.33 26.98
CA VAL A 405 -3.71 23.07 27.16
C VAL A 405 -4.46 23.86 26.09
N ARG A 406 -5.17 23.13 25.21
CA ARG A 406 -5.97 23.76 24.17
C ARG A 406 -7.15 24.46 24.85
N ARG A 407 -7.26 25.77 24.65
CA ARG A 407 -8.40 26.56 25.13
C ARG A 407 -9.69 26.02 24.53
N SER A 408 -10.74 25.92 25.34
CA SER A 408 -12.07 25.56 24.89
C SER A 408 -12.65 26.66 23.97
N ILE A 409 -13.69 26.33 23.21
CA ILE A 409 -14.34 27.33 22.35
C ILE A 409 -15.01 28.45 23.16
N ASP A 410 -15.53 28.11 24.34
CA ASP A 410 -16.17 29.07 25.26
C ASP A 410 -15.15 30.06 25.84
N GLU A 411 -13.92 29.60 26.15
CA GLU A 411 -12.81 30.49 26.51
C GLU A 411 -12.45 31.45 25.37
N HIS A 412 -12.51 30.99 24.12
CA HIS A 412 -12.29 31.87 22.97
C HIS A 412 -13.42 32.88 22.77
N ARG A 413 -14.68 32.53 23.07
CA ARG A 413 -15.83 33.47 23.06
C ARG A 413 -15.64 34.56 24.13
N ALA A 414 -15.33 34.17 25.36
CA ALA A 414 -15.10 35.12 26.46
C ALA A 414 -13.90 36.04 26.16
N ALA A 415 -12.80 35.49 25.64
CA ALA A 415 -11.64 36.28 25.25
C ALA A 415 -11.92 37.24 24.08
N LEU A 416 -12.79 36.85 23.14
CA LEU A 416 -13.22 37.71 22.04
C LEU A 416 -14.07 38.89 22.54
N ALA A 417 -15.03 38.63 23.42
CA ALA A 417 -15.87 39.67 24.02
C ALA A 417 -15.02 40.70 24.77
N ALA A 418 -14.09 40.23 25.61
CA ALA A 418 -13.15 41.11 26.32
C ALA A 418 -12.25 41.93 25.37
N ALA A 419 -11.83 41.34 24.24
CA ALA A 419 -11.01 42.04 23.25
C ALA A 419 -11.78 43.15 22.51
N ILE A 420 -13.08 42.95 22.27
CA ILE A 420 -13.98 43.96 21.68
C ILE A 420 -14.25 45.07 22.69
N GLU A 421 -14.57 44.72 23.94
CA GLU A 421 -14.80 45.69 25.03
C GLU A 421 -13.56 46.56 25.31
N ALA A 422 -12.38 45.97 25.26
CA ALA A 422 -11.11 46.69 25.39
C ALA A 422 -10.73 47.55 24.15
N GLY A 423 -11.53 47.53 23.08
CA GLY A 423 -11.24 48.24 21.83
C GLY A 423 -10.02 47.72 21.06
N SER A 424 -9.52 46.53 21.43
CA SER A 424 -8.37 45.90 20.75
C SER A 424 -8.72 45.26 19.41
N ILE A 425 -10.03 45.05 19.19
CA ILE A 425 -10.62 44.52 17.97
C ILE A 425 -11.91 45.31 17.70
N GLU A 426 -12.21 45.60 16.43
CA GLU A 426 -13.46 46.24 16.01
C GLU A 426 -14.71 45.41 16.39
N ALA A 427 -15.87 46.06 16.53
CA ALA A 427 -17.13 45.39 16.90
C ALA A 427 -17.59 44.34 15.87
N GLN A 428 -17.20 44.47 14.60
CA GLN A 428 -17.47 43.50 13.53
C GLN A 428 -16.15 43.02 12.89
N PRO A 429 -15.36 42.20 13.58
CA PRO A 429 -14.02 41.90 13.13
C PRO A 429 -13.96 40.84 12.04
N SER A 430 -12.98 40.97 11.14
CA SER A 430 -12.67 39.90 10.19
C SER A 430 -12.16 38.64 10.90
N ALA A 431 -12.39 37.46 10.31
CA ALA A 431 -11.88 36.19 10.86
C ALA A 431 -10.34 36.18 10.99
N GLU A 432 -9.62 36.96 10.18
CA GLU A 432 -8.17 37.09 10.30
C GLU A 432 -7.77 37.93 11.52
N ALA A 433 -8.52 38.99 11.84
CA ALA A 433 -8.31 39.79 13.05
C ALA A 433 -8.52 38.94 14.32
N ILE A 434 -9.64 38.19 14.39
CA ILE A 434 -9.93 37.26 15.49
C ILE A 434 -8.81 36.24 15.66
N ARG A 435 -8.33 35.65 14.55
CA ARG A 435 -7.25 34.67 14.56
C ARG A 435 -5.95 35.24 15.12
N LYS A 436 -5.56 36.45 14.69
CA LYS A 436 -4.32 37.10 15.12
C LYS A 436 -4.36 37.47 16.59
N THR A 437 -5.47 38.04 17.05
CA THR A 437 -5.60 38.50 18.45
C THR A 437 -5.72 37.33 19.42
N LEU A 438 -6.54 36.32 19.11
CA LEU A 438 -6.78 35.18 20.01
C LEU A 438 -5.78 34.02 19.83
N ARG A 439 -4.91 34.10 18.81
CA ARG A 439 -3.98 33.03 18.41
C ARG A 439 -4.66 31.66 18.21
N CYS A 440 -5.91 31.67 17.77
CA CYS A 440 -6.71 30.45 17.57
C CYS A 440 -6.55 29.89 16.14
N SER A 441 -7.18 28.74 15.88
CA SER A 441 -7.15 28.12 14.56
C SER A 441 -8.00 28.91 13.54
N PRO A 442 -7.72 28.82 12.23
CA PRO A 442 -8.52 29.48 11.21
C PRO A 442 -10.00 29.06 11.18
N SER A 443 -10.34 27.83 11.59
CA SER A 443 -11.75 27.39 11.63
C SER A 443 -12.47 28.00 12.84
N THR A 444 -11.84 27.99 14.02
CA THR A 444 -12.36 28.61 15.24
C THR A 444 -12.63 30.10 15.03
N ALA A 445 -11.71 30.81 14.35
CA ALA A 445 -11.88 32.23 14.07
C ALA A 445 -13.05 32.54 13.11
N ARG A 446 -13.32 31.67 12.13
CA ARG A 446 -14.49 31.81 11.24
C ARG A 446 -15.78 31.56 12.01
N GLN A 447 -15.82 30.49 12.80
CA GLN A 447 -16.97 30.16 13.62
C GLN A 447 -17.36 31.31 14.55
N LEU A 448 -16.39 31.91 15.27
CA LEU A 448 -16.65 33.03 16.16
C LEU A 448 -17.14 34.30 15.44
N ARG A 449 -16.63 34.55 14.22
CA ARG A 449 -17.11 35.66 13.38
C ARG A 449 -18.57 35.45 12.98
N ASP A 450 -18.90 34.24 12.54
CA ASP A 450 -20.25 33.91 12.07
C ASP A 450 -21.25 33.96 13.23
N GLU A 451 -20.87 33.47 14.41
CA GLU A 451 -21.66 33.61 15.65
C GLU A 451 -21.90 35.09 16.05
N LEU A 452 -20.90 35.97 15.91
CA LEU A 452 -21.05 37.41 16.16
C LEU A 452 -21.99 38.08 15.15
N ALA A 453 -21.92 37.68 13.87
CA ALA A 453 -22.79 38.21 12.83
C ALA A 453 -24.25 37.78 13.03
N GLU A 454 -24.48 36.54 13.48
CA GLU A 454 -25.81 36.04 13.82
C GLU A 454 -26.37 36.69 15.09
N GLY A 455 -25.55 36.87 16.13
CA GLY A 455 -25.97 37.49 17.39
C GLY A 455 -26.29 38.99 17.26
N GLY A 456 -25.56 39.71 16.41
CA GLY A 456 -25.83 41.14 16.14
C GLY A 456 -27.09 41.41 15.32
N ALA A 457 -27.68 40.39 14.68
CA ALA A 457 -28.96 40.51 13.98
C ALA A 457 -30.17 40.33 14.90
N ALA A 458 -29.97 39.87 16.13
CA ALA A 458 -31.01 39.57 17.11
C ALA A 458 -31.16 40.64 18.21
N ALA A 459 -30.32 41.67 18.21
CA ALA A 459 -30.35 42.84 19.09
C ALA A 459 -30.67 44.09 18.27
#